data_AF-A0A1S9D7B9-F1
#
_entry.id   AF-A0A1S9D7B9-F1
#
_cell.length_a   1.000
_cell.length_b   1.000
_cell.length_c   1.000
_cell.angle_alpha   90.00
_cell.angle_beta   90.00
_cell.angle_gamma   90.00
#
_symmetry.space_group_name_H-M   'P 1'
#
loop_
_entity.id
_entity.type
_entity.pdbx_description
1 polymer ?
#
loop_
_entity_poly.entity_id
_entity_poly.type
_entity_poly.pdbx_seq_one_letter_code
_entity_poly.pdbx_strand_id
1 'polypeptide(L)'
;MSSEYLEPGRYYIKSKESGEYLTVSQEDGSIVARPEKDKPFEFSSADENGFSISLEGGDALGIQDETLVAGASSAFWNVTKSEAQHAWVFVEVDGSKGWWLNGEEPKTVNVRPLAVAPCYPPQYPTSELFVLESA
;
A
#
# COMPACT_ATOMS: atom_id res chain seq x y z
N MET A 1 18.07 -17.10 -1.47
CA MET A 1 17.76 -16.22 -2.62
C MET A 1 16.48 -15.51 -2.25
N SER A 2 16.57 -14.37 -1.58
CA SER A 2 15.40 -13.52 -1.33
C SER A 2 15.10 -12.79 -2.63
N SER A 3 13.90 -12.96 -3.19
CA SER A 3 13.48 -12.17 -4.35
C SER A 3 13.53 -10.69 -3.96
N GLU A 4 14.19 -9.86 -4.77
CA GLU A 4 14.12 -8.39 -4.67
C GLU A 4 12.70 -7.88 -5.01
N TYR A 5 11.90 -8.75 -5.62
CA TYR A 5 10.55 -8.49 -6.12
C TYR A 5 9.47 -9.16 -5.25
N LEU A 6 8.30 -8.53 -5.20
CA LEU A 6 7.12 -9.09 -4.56
C LEU A 6 6.54 -10.21 -5.43
N GLU A 7 6.27 -11.37 -4.84
CA GLU A 7 5.54 -12.43 -5.55
C GLU A 7 4.03 -12.10 -5.55
N PRO A 8 3.29 -12.34 -6.65
CA PRO A 8 1.83 -12.28 -6.64
C PRO A 8 1.25 -13.19 -5.57
N GLY A 9 0.19 -12.75 -4.90
CA GLY A 9 -0.39 -13.51 -3.79
C GLY A 9 -1.27 -12.68 -2.88
N ARG A 10 -1.60 -13.26 -1.72
CA ARG A 10 -2.44 -12.63 -0.71
C ARG A 10 -1.58 -12.14 0.44
N TYR A 11 -1.75 -10.88 0.82
CA TYR A 11 -0.95 -10.25 1.87
C TYR A 11 -1.80 -9.44 2.83
N TYR A 12 -1.45 -9.51 4.11
CA TYR A 12 -1.80 -8.49 5.09
C TYR A 12 -0.82 -7.32 4.94
N ILE A 13 -1.35 -6.10 4.88
CA ILE A 13 -0.54 -4.88 4.75
C ILE A 13 -0.51 -4.19 6.11
N LYS A 14 0.67 -3.96 6.66
CA LYS A 14 0.88 -3.33 7.96
C LYS A 14 1.58 -1.99 7.79
N SER A 15 1.05 -0.94 8.41
CA SER A 15 1.70 0.37 8.43
C SER A 15 2.95 0.37 9.30
N LYS A 16 4.07 0.89 8.79
CA LYS A 16 5.24 1.19 9.65
C LYS A 16 5.01 2.37 10.58
N GLU A 17 4.14 3.30 10.21
CA GLU A 17 3.80 4.49 11.00
C GLU A 17 3.07 4.12 12.29
N SER A 18 1.96 3.38 12.19
CA SER A 18 1.12 3.05 13.35
C SER A 18 1.32 1.63 13.89
N GLY A 19 1.95 0.74 13.12
CA GLY A 19 2.06 -0.68 13.47
C GLY A 19 0.76 -1.48 13.30
N GLU A 20 -0.26 -0.89 12.71
CA GLU A 20 -1.59 -1.48 12.50
C GLU A 20 -1.78 -2.01 11.07
N TYR A 21 -2.80 -2.83 10.86
CA TYR A 21 -3.10 -3.43 9.57
C TYR A 21 -4.09 -2.59 8.78
N LEU A 22 -3.85 -2.48 7.47
CA LEU A 22 -4.81 -1.89 6.56
C LEU A 22 -6.03 -2.81 6.44
N THR A 23 -7.20 -2.19 6.49
CA THR A 23 -8.51 -2.82 6.42
C THR A 23 -9.44 -1.91 5.63
N VAL A 24 -10.58 -2.43 5.19
CA VAL A 24 -11.58 -1.65 4.45
C VAL A 24 -12.61 -1.11 5.44
N SER A 25 -12.83 0.19 5.41
CA SER A 25 -13.92 0.84 6.12
C SER A 25 -15.27 0.37 5.56
N GLN A 26 -16.16 -0.11 6.43
CA GLN A 26 -17.50 -0.53 6.03
C GLN A 26 -18.44 0.64 5.74
N GLU A 27 -18.07 1.86 6.13
CA GLU A 27 -18.91 3.04 5.96
C GLU A 27 -18.81 3.62 4.54
N ASP A 28 -17.60 3.65 3.98
CA ASP A 28 -17.29 4.37 2.75
C ASP A 28 -16.31 3.64 1.82
N GLY A 29 -15.84 2.44 2.20
CA GLY A 29 -14.88 1.68 1.40
C GLY A 29 -13.44 2.20 1.45
N SER A 30 -13.17 3.25 2.23
CA SER A 30 -11.82 3.79 2.40
C SER A 30 -10.89 2.78 3.07
N ILE A 31 -9.61 2.82 2.72
CA ILE A 31 -8.61 1.96 3.36
C ILE A 31 -8.10 2.63 4.62
N VAL A 32 -8.31 1.98 5.77
CA VAL A 32 -7.99 2.50 7.10
C VAL A 32 -7.12 1.52 7.89
N ALA A 33 -6.25 2.04 8.75
CA ALA A 33 -5.42 1.23 9.62
C ALA A 33 -6.15 0.87 10.92
N ARG A 34 -6.14 -0.42 11.31
CA ARG A 34 -6.74 -0.95 12.54
C ARG A 34 -5.82 -1.97 13.23
N PRO A 35 -5.91 -2.12 14.56
CA PRO A 35 -5.02 -3.04 15.30
C PRO A 35 -5.09 -4.51 14.86
N GLU A 36 -6.25 -4.98 14.43
CA GLU A 36 -6.49 -6.38 14.08
C GLU A 36 -6.34 -6.62 12.57
N LYS A 37 -5.80 -7.80 12.21
CA LYS A 37 -5.84 -8.29 10.83
C LYS A 37 -7.29 -8.64 10.48
N ASP A 38 -7.77 -8.12 9.36
CA ASP A 38 -9.06 -8.52 8.79
C ASP A 38 -8.85 -9.42 7.57
N LYS A 39 -9.34 -9.02 6.39
CA LYS A 39 -9.12 -9.75 5.14
C LYS A 39 -7.81 -9.34 4.48
N PRO A 40 -7.05 -10.29 3.89
CA PRO A 40 -5.87 -9.96 3.11
C PRO A 40 -6.25 -9.30 1.78
N PHE A 41 -5.31 -8.57 1.20
CA PHE A 41 -5.40 -8.00 -0.14
C PHE A 41 -4.77 -8.95 -1.15
N GLU A 42 -5.38 -9.08 -2.32
CA GLU A 42 -4.88 -9.87 -3.44
C GLU A 42 -4.04 -8.99 -4.37
N PHE A 43 -2.82 -9.43 -4.62
CA PHE A 43 -1.85 -8.78 -5.49
C PHE A 43 -1.72 -9.59 -6.77
N SER A 44 -2.26 -9.06 -7.87
CA SER A 44 -2.13 -9.63 -9.20
C SER A 44 -1.09 -8.85 -10.00
N SER A 45 -0.02 -9.52 -10.43
CA SER A 45 1.03 -8.89 -11.24
C SER A 45 0.51 -8.55 -12.63
N ALA A 46 0.72 -7.30 -13.02
CA ALA A 46 0.59 -6.82 -14.39
C ALA A 46 1.95 -6.84 -15.11
N ASP A 47 3.04 -6.55 -14.39
CA ASP A 47 4.43 -6.65 -14.83
C ASP A 47 5.38 -6.94 -13.65
N GLU A 48 6.69 -6.69 -13.80
CA GLU A 48 7.75 -6.98 -12.82
C GLU A 48 7.53 -6.29 -11.46
N ASN A 49 7.03 -5.05 -11.44
CA ASN A 49 6.75 -4.30 -10.21
C ASN A 49 5.32 -3.73 -10.16
N GLY A 50 4.58 -3.78 -11.27
CA GLY A 50 3.23 -3.30 -11.42
C GLY A 50 2.21 -4.33 -10.94
N PHE A 51 1.36 -3.93 -10.00
CA PHE A 51 0.31 -4.77 -9.43
C PHE A 51 -1.06 -4.08 -9.54
N SER A 52 -2.07 -4.88 -9.86
CA SER A 52 -3.44 -4.59 -9.45
C SER A 52 -3.64 -5.18 -8.06
N ILE A 53 -4.17 -4.37 -7.14
CA ILE A 53 -4.42 -4.77 -5.75
C ILE A 53 -5.93 -4.77 -5.54
N SER A 54 -6.49 -5.85 -5.02
CA SER A 54 -7.94 -5.98 -4.83
C SER A 54 -8.30 -6.66 -3.52
N LEU A 55 -9.56 -6.53 -3.10
CA LEU A 55 -10.16 -7.32 -2.03
C LEU A 55 -10.49 -8.73 -2.50
N GLU A 56 -10.61 -9.65 -1.54
CA GLU A 56 -11.22 -10.95 -1.79
C GLU A 56 -12.68 -10.78 -2.23
N GLY A 57 -12.94 -11.02 -3.52
CA GLY A 57 -14.24 -10.75 -4.17
C GLY A 57 -14.13 -9.90 -5.43
N GLY A 58 -12.98 -9.25 -5.66
CA GLY A 58 -12.65 -8.60 -6.92
C GLY A 58 -12.72 -7.07 -6.93
N ASP A 59 -13.10 -6.43 -5.81
CA ASP A 59 -13.09 -4.97 -5.72
C ASP A 59 -11.65 -4.46 -5.69
N ALA A 60 -11.23 -3.82 -6.79
CA ALA A 60 -9.89 -3.24 -6.90
C ALA A 60 -9.71 -2.02 -6.00
N LEU A 61 -8.48 -1.79 -5.54
CA LEU A 61 -8.09 -0.57 -4.87
C LEU A 61 -7.82 0.51 -5.91
N GLY A 62 -8.59 1.59 -5.80
CA GLY A 62 -8.47 2.77 -6.64
C GLY A 62 -8.30 4.03 -5.81
N ILE A 63 -8.37 5.17 -6.49
CA ILE A 63 -8.22 6.50 -5.88
C ILE A 63 -9.53 7.26 -6.03
N GLN A 64 -10.02 7.82 -4.93
CA GLN A 64 -11.16 8.72 -4.92
C GLN A 64 -10.83 9.91 -4.01
N ASP A 65 -10.88 11.14 -4.54
CA ASP A 65 -10.58 12.37 -3.79
C ASP A 65 -9.26 12.28 -2.98
N GLU A 66 -8.20 11.79 -3.64
CA GLU A 66 -6.87 11.54 -3.04
C GLU A 66 -6.84 10.50 -1.91
N THR A 67 -7.93 9.78 -1.69
CA THR A 67 -8.04 8.68 -0.72
C THR A 67 -7.96 7.34 -1.44
N LEU A 68 -7.31 6.36 -0.81
CA LEU A 68 -7.31 4.98 -1.29
C LEU A 68 -8.63 4.32 -0.91
N VAL A 69 -9.39 3.85 -1.90
CA VAL A 69 -10.76 3.33 -1.71
C VAL A 69 -10.93 2.03 -2.49
N ALA A 70 -11.58 1.04 -1.87
CA ALA A 70 -11.97 -0.20 -2.54
C ALA A 70 -13.20 0.02 -3.44
N GLY A 71 -13.17 -0.55 -4.65
CA GLY A 71 -14.25 -0.43 -5.63
C GLY A 71 -14.26 0.90 -6.42
N ALA A 72 -13.28 1.78 -6.17
CA ALA A 72 -13.02 2.94 -7.01
C ALA A 72 -12.42 2.54 -8.37
N SER A 73 -12.24 3.50 -9.28
CA SER A 73 -11.58 3.27 -10.57
C SER A 73 -10.23 2.60 -10.36
N SER A 74 -10.08 1.38 -10.88
CA SER A 74 -8.89 0.54 -10.65
C SER A 74 -7.61 1.30 -10.95
N ALA A 75 -6.71 1.34 -9.96
CA ALA A 75 -5.36 1.85 -10.11
C ALA A 75 -4.38 0.67 -10.25
N PHE A 76 -3.27 0.93 -10.93
CA PHE A 76 -2.12 0.04 -10.93
C PHE A 76 -1.00 0.67 -10.12
N TRP A 77 -0.28 -0.15 -9.36
CA TRP A 77 0.70 0.29 -8.39
C TRP A 77 2.06 -0.34 -8.68
N ASN A 78 3.09 0.48 -8.81
CA ASN A 78 4.48 0.06 -8.68
C ASN A 78 4.76 -0.23 -7.20
N VAL A 79 5.01 -1.50 -6.87
CA VAL A 79 5.30 -1.96 -5.51
C VAL A 79 6.79 -2.29 -5.41
N THR A 80 7.53 -1.47 -4.67
CA THR A 80 8.99 -1.58 -4.58
C THR A 80 9.47 -1.75 -3.15
N LYS A 81 10.52 -2.54 -2.97
CA LYS A 81 11.09 -2.80 -1.65
C LYS A 81 12.13 -1.74 -1.29
N SER A 82 11.91 -1.04 -0.18
CA SER A 82 12.94 -0.24 0.47
C SER A 82 13.88 -1.15 1.27
N GLU A 83 14.98 -1.57 0.64
CA GLU A 83 15.93 -2.53 1.23
C GLU A 83 16.53 -2.02 2.55
N ALA A 84 16.84 -0.73 2.65
CA ALA A 84 17.41 -0.14 3.86
C ALA A 84 16.42 -0.07 5.03
N GLN A 85 15.11 -0.08 4.75
CA GLN A 85 14.07 0.09 5.77
C GLN A 85 13.23 -1.19 5.98
N HIS A 86 13.52 -2.25 5.22
CA HIS A 86 12.85 -3.54 5.23
C HIS A 86 11.32 -3.41 5.13
N ALA A 87 10.85 -2.59 4.19
CA ALA A 87 9.44 -2.29 3.96
C ALA A 87 9.18 -2.04 2.47
N TRP A 88 7.91 -1.90 2.10
CA TRP A 88 7.41 -1.72 0.74
C TRP A 88 6.83 -0.33 0.58
N VAL A 89 7.01 0.23 -0.62
CA VAL A 89 6.49 1.51 -1.06
C VAL A 89 5.57 1.26 -2.26
N PHE A 90 4.44 1.94 -2.27
CA PHE A 90 3.39 1.82 -3.28
C PHE A 90 3.28 3.15 -4.01
N VAL A 91 3.52 3.13 -5.32
CA VAL A 91 3.51 4.33 -6.17
C VAL A 91 2.58 4.07 -7.35
N GLU A 92 1.85 5.07 -7.83
CA GLU A 92 1.17 4.97 -9.12
C GLU A 92 2.19 4.62 -10.22
N VAL A 93 1.75 3.90 -11.26
CA VAL A 93 2.64 3.47 -12.35
C VAL A 93 3.34 4.65 -13.04
N ASP A 94 2.70 5.83 -13.09
CA ASP A 94 3.29 7.05 -13.64
C ASP A 94 4.30 7.74 -12.70
N GLY A 95 4.45 7.25 -11.48
CA GLY A 95 5.39 7.76 -10.47
C GLY A 95 4.93 9.04 -9.78
N SER A 96 3.70 9.52 -10.01
CA SER A 96 3.28 10.85 -9.57
C SER A 96 2.93 10.94 -8.08
N LYS A 97 2.29 9.89 -7.54
CA LYS A 97 1.88 9.80 -6.14
C LYS A 97 2.06 8.39 -5.60
N GLY A 98 2.11 8.27 -4.29
CA GLY A 98 2.15 7.00 -3.60
C GLY A 98 1.34 7.01 -2.31
N TRP A 99 1.27 5.84 -1.68
CA TRP A 99 0.46 5.65 -0.48
C TRP A 99 1.09 6.36 0.71
N TRP A 100 0.23 7.02 1.48
CA TRP A 100 0.61 7.73 2.68
C TRP A 100 -0.43 7.55 3.78
N LEU A 101 0.00 7.12 4.95
CA LEU A 101 -0.86 7.00 6.13
C LEU A 101 -0.51 8.09 7.15
N ASN A 102 -1.52 8.87 7.57
CA ASN A 102 -1.41 9.65 8.79
C ASN A 102 -1.58 8.73 10.01
N GLY A 103 -0.67 8.79 10.99
CA GLY A 103 -0.81 8.06 12.24
C GLY A 103 -1.93 8.58 13.15
N GLU A 104 -2.49 9.75 12.85
CA GLU A 104 -3.61 10.36 13.58
C GLU A 104 -4.98 9.92 13.02
N GLU A 105 -6.00 9.90 13.89
CA GLU A 105 -7.36 9.53 13.50
C GLU A 105 -8.05 10.62 12.63
N PRO A 106 -8.78 10.24 11.56
CA PRO A 106 -8.92 8.88 11.05
C PRO A 106 -7.64 8.42 10.33
N LYS A 107 -7.17 7.20 10.66
CA LYS A 107 -5.96 6.61 10.06
C LYS A 107 -6.24 6.07 8.66
N THR A 108 -6.63 6.96 7.76
CA THR A 108 -6.97 6.66 6.38
C THR A 108 -5.74 6.76 5.49
N VAL A 109 -5.62 5.82 4.56
CA VAL A 109 -4.56 5.84 3.54
C VAL A 109 -4.95 6.83 2.45
N ASN A 110 -4.11 7.84 2.27
CA ASN A 110 -4.21 8.82 1.22
C ASN A 110 -3.15 8.56 0.14
N VAL A 111 -3.30 9.22 -1.01
CA VAL A 111 -2.41 9.12 -2.15
C VAL A 111 -1.89 10.51 -2.48
N ARG A 112 -0.58 10.71 -2.32
CA ARG A 112 0.08 12.01 -2.48
C ARG A 112 1.50 11.86 -3.02
N PRO A 113 2.14 12.93 -3.52
CA PRO A 113 3.56 12.89 -3.87
C PRO A 113 4.42 12.41 -2.69
N LEU A 114 5.34 11.49 -2.94
CA LEU A 114 6.20 10.89 -1.91
C LEU A 114 7.33 11.85 -1.50
N ALA A 115 7.63 11.89 -0.20
CA ALA A 115 8.71 12.68 0.38
C ALA A 115 10.00 11.84 0.51
N VAL A 116 10.69 11.63 -0.61
CA VAL A 116 11.91 10.81 -0.66
C VAL A 116 13.17 11.64 -0.36
N ALA A 117 13.98 11.19 0.60
CA ALA A 117 15.26 11.85 0.90
C ALA A 117 16.29 11.61 -0.22
N PRO A 118 17.08 12.63 -0.64
CA PRO A 118 18.06 12.51 -1.72
C PRO A 118 19.34 11.80 -1.24
N CYS A 119 19.22 10.53 -0.88
CA CYS A 119 20.31 9.66 -0.42
C CYS A 119 20.25 8.31 -1.13
N TYR A 120 21.35 7.54 -1.09
CA TYR A 120 21.42 6.22 -1.72
C TYR A 120 21.78 5.15 -0.67
N PRO A 121 20.92 4.14 -0.44
CA PRO A 121 19.60 3.96 -1.06
C PRO A 121 18.58 5.02 -0.59
N PRO A 122 17.49 5.25 -1.35
CA PRO A 122 16.42 6.16 -0.97
C PRO A 122 15.85 5.85 0.41
N GLN A 123 15.50 6.89 1.17
CA GLN A 123 14.85 6.77 2.46
C GLN A 123 13.51 7.50 2.44
N TYR A 124 12.49 6.82 2.93
CA TYR A 124 11.12 7.29 2.99
C TYR A 124 10.72 7.53 4.46
N PRO A 125 9.83 8.48 4.75
CA PRO A 125 9.21 8.60 6.05
C PRO A 125 8.37 7.35 6.36
N THR A 126 8.19 7.04 7.65
CA THR A 126 7.44 5.86 8.11
C THR A 126 6.00 5.81 7.62
N SER A 127 5.41 6.97 7.36
CA SER A 127 4.06 7.13 6.80
C SER A 127 3.92 6.71 5.34
N GLU A 128 5.02 6.50 4.61
CA GLU A 128 5.05 6.02 3.22
C GLU A 128 5.50 4.54 3.12
N LEU A 129 5.71 3.89 4.28
CA LEU A 129 6.27 2.55 4.37
C LEU A 129 5.26 1.54 4.91
N PHE A 130 5.18 0.40 4.25
CA PHE A 130 4.28 -0.67 4.64
C PHE A 130 4.99 -2.02 4.64
N VAL A 131 4.62 -2.90 5.56
CA VAL A 131 5.15 -4.27 5.66
C VAL A 131 4.11 -5.22 5.09
N LEU A 132 4.54 -6.12 4.21
CA LEU A 132 3.69 -7.16 3.65
C LEU A 132 3.95 -8.48 4.37
N GLU A 133 2.89 -9.09 4.88
CA GLU A 133 2.91 -10.39 5.52
C GLU A 133 2.03 -11.34 4.71
N SER A 134 2.60 -12.44 4.19
CA SER A 134 1.85 -13.44 3.43
C SER A 134 0.71 -14.01 4.26
N ALA A 135 -0.48 -14.11 3.66
CA ALA A 135 -1.68 -14.67 4.31
C ALA A 135 -1.67 -16.20 4.40
#